data_AF-A0A169WTM7-F1
#
_entry.id   AF-A0A169WTM7-F1
#
_cell.length_a   1.000
_cell.length_b   1.000
_cell.length_c   1.000
_cell.angle_alpha   90.00
_cell.angle_beta   90.00
_cell.angle_gamma   90.00
#
_symmetry.space_group_name_H-M   'P 1'
#
loop_
_entity.id
_entity.type
_entity.pdbx_description
1 polymer ?
#
loop_
_entity_poly.entity_id
_entity_poly.type
_entity_poly.pdbx_seq_one_letter_code
_entity_poly.pdbx_strand_id
1 'polypeptide(L)'
;MASCSISCILFVSVVFVSLSTSLAEINLQTEVSDRVKNICNTTEQQNQPRCYEFYKSDPRSSTADYKQLAEITIDLADSRCKRLLHWLNFHAKNESDQAYRIRYLQCSKHYSEALERLDASKRYLEQKKYESIEDLAAYAIEDSSECIADFPKVNTPYTLLKKAKDFEFITSFVKPAVDLSLKAAQETKKPFYYSLQSILGKWVFHP
;
A
#
# COMPACT_ATOMS: atom_id res chain seq x y z
N MET A 1 -61.17 -27.22 27.85
CA MET A 1 -60.05 -26.39 28.32
C MET A 1 -58.75 -26.93 27.71
N ALA A 2 -58.40 -26.55 26.48
CA ALA A 2 -57.15 -26.97 25.84
C ALA A 2 -56.67 -25.98 24.76
N SER A 3 -57.01 -24.70 24.92
CA SER A 3 -56.74 -23.67 23.90
C SER A 3 -55.58 -22.74 24.29
N CYS A 4 -55.05 -22.88 25.52
CA CYS A 4 -54.04 -21.96 26.06
C CYS A 4 -52.59 -22.41 25.77
N SER A 5 -52.37 -23.70 25.47
CA SER A 5 -51.01 -24.25 25.36
C SER A 5 -50.29 -23.95 24.05
N ILE A 6 -51.02 -23.80 22.93
CA ILE A 6 -50.38 -23.66 21.59
C ILE A 6 -49.96 -22.21 21.33
N SER A 7 -50.74 -21.23 21.83
CA SER A 7 -50.46 -19.80 21.65
C SER A 7 -49.17 -19.37 22.36
N CYS A 8 -48.86 -19.93 23.53
CA CYS A 8 -47.64 -19.60 24.28
C CYS A 8 -46.37 -20.11 23.60
N ILE A 9 -46.43 -21.28 22.94
CA ILE A 9 -45.26 -21.90 22.30
C ILE A 9 -44.85 -21.10 21.05
N LEU A 10 -45.81 -20.63 20.26
CA LEU A 10 -45.53 -19.83 19.06
C LEU A 10 -44.90 -18.47 19.42
N PHE A 11 -45.40 -17.79 20.45
CA PHE A 11 -44.83 -16.51 20.88
C PHE A 11 -43.38 -16.62 21.39
N VAL A 12 -43.05 -17.68 22.14
CA VAL A 12 -41.68 -17.91 22.63
C VAL A 12 -40.71 -18.17 21.47
N SER A 13 -41.13 -18.93 20.47
CA SER A 13 -40.29 -19.23 19.30
C SER A 13 -40.00 -18.01 18.42
N VAL A 14 -40.97 -17.11 18.23
CA VAL A 14 -40.78 -15.87 17.46
C VAL A 14 -39.82 -14.92 18.17
N VAL A 15 -39.91 -14.80 19.50
CA VAL A 15 -38.99 -13.94 20.28
C VAL A 15 -37.55 -14.49 20.23
N PHE A 16 -37.37 -15.82 20.27
CA PHE A 16 -36.05 -16.44 20.19
C PHE A 16 -35.38 -16.27 18.82
N VAL A 17 -36.15 -16.37 17.73
CA VAL A 17 -35.67 -16.12 16.35
C VAL A 17 -35.38 -14.63 16.14
N SER A 18 -36.17 -13.73 16.72
CA SER A 18 -35.96 -12.28 16.61
C SER A 18 -34.71 -11.81 17.36
N LEU A 19 -34.42 -12.43 18.52
CA LEU A 19 -33.26 -12.08 19.35
C LEU A 19 -31.94 -12.65 18.80
N SER A 20 -32.00 -13.71 17.99
CA SER A 20 -30.82 -14.27 17.34
C SER A 20 -30.42 -13.53 16.06
N THR A 21 -31.34 -12.78 15.43
CA THR A 21 -31.02 -11.94 14.26
C THR A 21 -30.36 -10.59 14.60
N SER A 22 -30.38 -10.15 15.87
CA SER A 22 -29.75 -8.87 16.27
C SER A 22 -28.33 -8.99 16.81
N LEU A 23 -27.73 -10.19 16.82
CA LEU A 23 -26.37 -10.46 17.30
C LEU A 23 -25.38 -10.76 16.16
N ALA A 24 -25.72 -10.38 14.94
CA ALA A 24 -24.78 -10.28 13.83
C ALA A 24 -24.45 -8.82 13.53
N GLU A 25 -24.18 -8.03 14.57
CA GLU A 25 -23.22 -6.93 14.39
C GLU A 25 -21.86 -7.58 14.17
N ILE A 26 -21.54 -7.82 12.90
CA ILE A 26 -20.17 -8.08 12.47
C ILE A 26 -19.38 -6.86 12.92
N ASN A 27 -18.76 -6.94 14.09
CA ASN A 27 -17.67 -6.08 14.49
C ASN A 27 -16.53 -6.36 13.51
N LEU A 28 -16.60 -5.76 12.32
CA LEU A 28 -15.50 -5.67 11.38
C LEU A 28 -14.50 -4.63 11.92
N GLN A 29 -14.05 -4.79 13.16
CA GLN A 29 -12.73 -4.32 13.53
C GLN A 29 -11.78 -5.23 12.74
N THR A 30 -11.50 -4.86 11.49
CA THR A 30 -10.35 -5.40 10.77
C THR A 30 -9.13 -5.06 11.63
N GLU A 31 -8.72 -6.03 12.44
CA GLU A 31 -7.49 -5.94 13.21
C GLU A 31 -6.37 -5.65 12.20
N VAL A 32 -5.69 -4.52 12.40
CA VAL A 32 -4.53 -4.19 11.58
C VAL A 32 -3.49 -5.26 11.86
N SER A 33 -3.08 -6.00 10.82
CA SER A 33 -2.11 -7.08 10.99
C SER A 33 -0.81 -6.55 11.59
N ASP A 34 -0.12 -7.36 12.41
CA ASP A 34 1.15 -6.96 13.00
C ASP A 34 2.21 -6.59 11.96
N ARG A 35 2.08 -7.13 10.74
CA ARG A 35 2.95 -6.75 9.62
C ARG A 35 2.72 -5.31 9.18
N VAL A 36 1.47 -4.87 9.08
CA VAL A 36 1.15 -3.47 8.79
C VAL A 36 1.63 -2.57 9.93
N LYS A 37 1.47 -2.99 11.20
CA LYS A 37 2.07 -2.27 12.35
C LYS A 37 3.58 -2.13 12.19
N ASN A 38 4.28 -3.20 11.83
CA ASN A 38 5.72 -3.14 11.64
C ASN A 38 6.14 -2.18 10.53
N ILE A 39 5.41 -2.13 9.40
CA ILE A 39 5.67 -1.15 8.33
C ILE A 39 5.37 0.26 8.82
N CYS A 40 4.20 0.51 9.40
CA CYS A 40 3.83 1.87 9.80
C CYS A 40 4.70 2.39 10.94
N ASN A 41 5.18 1.53 11.84
CA ASN A 41 6.07 1.93 12.93
C ASN A 41 7.47 2.37 12.45
N THR A 42 7.87 2.06 11.21
CA THR A 42 9.12 2.62 10.64
C THR A 42 8.92 4.02 10.06
N THR A 43 7.69 4.52 10.01
CA THR A 43 7.37 5.86 9.50
C THR A 43 7.36 6.87 10.65
N GLU A 44 7.54 8.15 10.32
CA GLU A 44 7.46 9.23 11.32
C GLU A 44 6.14 9.19 12.09
N GLN A 45 6.16 9.52 13.39
CA GLN A 45 5.03 9.35 14.29
C GLN A 45 3.75 10.04 13.79
N GLN A 46 3.87 11.23 13.18
CA GLN A 46 2.77 11.97 12.57
C GLN A 46 2.12 11.25 11.37
N ASN A 47 2.86 10.38 10.69
CA ASN A 47 2.41 9.67 9.50
C ASN A 47 1.82 8.30 9.81
N GLN A 48 2.03 7.77 11.02
CA GLN A 48 1.54 6.44 11.42
C GLN A 48 0.02 6.28 11.30
N PRO A 49 -0.84 7.20 11.81
CA PRO A 49 -2.29 7.04 11.69
C PRO A 49 -2.74 6.94 10.23
N ARG A 50 -2.14 7.76 9.36
CA ARG A 50 -2.45 7.79 7.95
C ARG A 50 -1.87 6.57 7.20
N CYS A 51 -0.74 6.02 7.65
CA CYS A 51 -0.23 4.72 7.19
C CYS A 51 -1.19 3.58 7.51
N TYR A 52 -1.71 3.54 8.75
CA TYR A 52 -2.69 2.54 9.17
C TYR A 52 -3.97 2.62 8.35
N GLU A 53 -4.51 3.83 8.19
CA GLU A 53 -5.70 4.08 7.37
C GLU A 53 -5.47 3.65 5.91
N PHE A 54 -4.29 3.95 5.36
CA PHE A 54 -3.89 3.55 4.02
C PHE A 54 -4.00 2.02 3.82
N TYR A 55 -3.32 1.22 4.66
CA TYR A 55 -3.38 -0.24 4.52
C TYR A 55 -4.76 -0.80 4.85
N LYS A 56 -5.49 -0.23 5.82
CA LYS A 56 -6.86 -0.63 6.16
C LYS A 56 -7.84 -0.41 5.02
N SER A 57 -7.59 0.60 4.17
CA SER A 57 -8.44 0.91 3.01
C SER A 57 -8.33 -0.10 1.87
N ASP A 58 -7.24 -0.89 1.80
CA ASP A 58 -7.07 -1.94 0.79
C ASP A 58 -7.32 -3.32 1.43
N PRO A 59 -8.41 -4.02 1.05
CA PRO A 59 -8.76 -5.31 1.64
C PRO A 59 -7.71 -6.41 1.38
N ARG A 60 -6.81 -6.23 0.41
CA ARG A 60 -5.70 -7.17 0.18
C ARG A 60 -4.71 -7.18 1.35
N SER A 61 -4.65 -6.12 2.16
CA SER A 61 -3.67 -5.94 3.23
C SER A 61 -3.92 -6.81 4.47
N SER A 62 -5.15 -7.28 4.70
CA SER A 62 -5.53 -7.96 5.95
C SER A 62 -4.80 -9.29 6.15
N THR A 63 -4.56 -10.03 5.07
CA THR A 63 -3.89 -11.34 5.10
C THR A 63 -2.55 -11.35 4.36
N ALA A 64 -2.10 -10.20 3.87
CA ALA A 64 -0.89 -10.09 3.08
C ALA A 64 0.37 -10.39 3.93
N ASP A 65 1.31 -11.14 3.35
CA ASP A 65 2.69 -11.19 3.84
C ASP A 65 3.47 -9.91 3.49
N TYR A 66 4.73 -9.78 3.93
CA TYR A 66 5.51 -8.56 3.65
C TYR A 66 5.79 -8.32 2.15
N LYS A 67 5.91 -9.39 1.34
CA LYS A 67 6.07 -9.23 -0.11
C LYS A 67 4.77 -8.72 -0.73
N GLN A 68 3.64 -9.29 -0.35
CA GLN A 68 2.33 -8.85 -0.80
C GLN A 68 2.02 -7.42 -0.34
N LEU A 69 2.40 -7.03 0.87
CA LEU A 69 2.27 -5.64 1.35
C LEU A 69 3.14 -4.67 0.54
N ALA A 70 4.36 -5.06 0.16
CA ALA A 70 5.20 -4.26 -0.74
C ALA A 70 4.55 -4.12 -2.12
N GLU A 71 3.99 -5.20 -2.67
CA GLU A 71 3.28 -5.19 -3.95
C GLU A 71 2.04 -4.29 -3.90
N ILE A 72 1.22 -4.40 -2.85
CA ILE A 72 0.04 -3.56 -2.62
C ILE A 72 0.44 -2.08 -2.58
N THR A 73 1.53 -1.75 -1.89
CA THR A 73 2.00 -0.37 -1.78
C THR A 73 2.46 0.19 -3.11
N ILE A 74 3.21 -0.59 -3.90
CA ILE A 74 3.62 -0.20 -5.26
C ILE A 74 2.39 -0.02 -6.16
N ASP A 75 1.44 -0.95 -6.14
CA ASP A 75 0.19 -0.86 -6.93
C ASP A 75 -0.63 0.40 -6.59
N LEU A 76 -0.69 0.76 -5.31
CA LEU A 76 -1.42 1.94 -4.87
C LEU A 76 -0.69 3.23 -5.26
N ALA A 77 0.64 3.27 -5.17
CA ALA A 77 1.45 4.37 -5.68
C ALA A 77 1.25 4.54 -7.19
N ASP A 78 1.34 3.45 -7.95
CA ASP A 78 1.07 3.39 -9.40
C ASP A 78 -0.32 3.93 -9.74
N SER A 79 -1.36 3.47 -9.04
CA SER A 79 -2.74 3.93 -9.24
C SER A 79 -2.90 5.43 -8.97
N ARG A 80 -2.20 5.97 -7.96
CA ARG A 80 -2.21 7.42 -7.65
C ARG A 80 -1.48 8.21 -8.72
N CYS A 81 -0.31 7.72 -9.16
CA CYS A 81 0.47 8.27 -10.27
C CYS A 81 -0.40 8.35 -11.54
N LYS A 82 -1.02 7.24 -11.97
CA LYS A 82 -1.90 7.18 -13.15
C LYS A 82 -3.04 8.19 -13.09
N ARG A 83 -3.71 8.32 -11.93
CA ARG A 83 -4.79 9.31 -11.75
C ARG A 83 -4.28 10.74 -11.84
N LEU A 84 -3.09 11.02 -11.32
CA LEU A 84 -2.50 12.36 -11.38
C LEU A 84 -2.04 12.68 -12.81
N LEU A 85 -1.38 11.74 -13.50
CA LEU A 85 -1.03 11.85 -14.91
C LEU A 85 -2.27 12.11 -15.79
N HIS A 86 -3.36 11.40 -15.55
CA HIS A 86 -4.62 11.64 -16.26
C HIS A 86 -5.16 13.05 -15.99
N TRP A 87 -5.13 13.49 -14.73
CA TRP A 87 -5.55 14.84 -14.35
C TRP A 87 -4.69 15.91 -15.05
N LEU A 88 -3.37 15.77 -15.03
CA LEU A 88 -2.44 16.70 -15.69
C LEU A 88 -2.70 16.79 -17.19
N ASN A 89 -2.86 15.65 -17.87
CA ASN A 89 -3.20 15.61 -19.29
C ASN A 89 -4.56 16.25 -19.60
N PHE A 90 -5.56 16.05 -18.74
CA PHE A 90 -6.85 16.71 -18.87
C PHE A 90 -6.73 18.23 -18.74
N HIS A 91 -6.00 18.71 -17.73
CA HIS A 91 -5.80 20.15 -17.52
C HIS A 91 -4.96 20.78 -18.64
N ALA A 92 -3.90 20.12 -19.11
CA ALA A 92 -3.14 20.58 -20.27
C ALA A 92 -4.02 20.80 -21.52
N LYS A 93 -4.98 19.89 -21.79
CA LYS A 93 -5.88 19.99 -22.95
C LYS A 93 -6.87 21.14 -22.85
N ASN A 94 -7.33 21.46 -21.64
CA ASN A 94 -8.38 22.44 -21.40
C ASN A 94 -7.86 23.80 -20.92
N GLU A 95 -6.56 23.92 -20.68
CA GLU A 95 -5.95 25.15 -20.21
C GLU A 95 -5.86 26.18 -21.34
N SER A 96 -6.35 27.38 -21.06
CA SER A 96 -6.33 28.53 -21.96
C SER A 96 -5.00 29.29 -21.91
N ASP A 97 -4.38 29.35 -20.73
CA ASP A 97 -3.09 29.99 -20.54
C ASP A 97 -1.96 29.10 -21.09
N GLN A 98 -1.23 29.61 -22.09
CA GLN A 98 -0.19 28.84 -22.77
C GLN A 98 0.95 28.44 -21.81
N ALA A 99 1.30 29.29 -20.84
CA ALA A 99 2.37 28.98 -19.90
C ALA A 99 1.94 27.86 -18.94
N TYR A 100 0.71 27.88 -18.43
CA TYR A 100 0.17 26.80 -17.61
C TYR A 100 0.02 25.50 -18.39
N ARG A 101 -0.42 25.58 -19.65
CA ARG A 101 -0.48 24.41 -20.54
C ARG A 101 0.87 23.71 -20.66
N ILE A 102 1.94 24.48 -20.91
CA ILE A 102 3.30 23.93 -21.01
C ILE A 102 3.72 23.27 -19.70
N ARG A 103 3.47 23.90 -18.55
CA ARG A 103 3.79 23.34 -17.22
C ARG A 103 3.04 22.04 -16.95
N TYR A 104 1.74 21.96 -17.28
CA TYR A 104 0.99 20.70 -17.16
C TYR A 104 1.55 19.58 -18.05
N LEU A 105 2.02 19.91 -19.26
CA LEU A 105 2.66 18.94 -20.15
C LEU A 105 4.03 18.48 -19.61
N GLN A 106 4.83 19.38 -19.05
CA GLN A 106 6.11 19.04 -18.41
C GLN A 106 5.88 18.14 -17.19
N CYS A 107 4.97 18.52 -16.29
CA CYS A 107 4.51 17.66 -15.21
C CYS A 107 4.03 16.29 -15.68
N SER A 108 3.30 16.22 -16.79
CA SER A 108 2.84 14.95 -17.35
C SER A 108 4.00 14.05 -17.76
N LYS A 109 5.14 14.62 -18.21
CA LYS A 109 6.36 13.85 -18.50
C LYS A 109 6.97 13.30 -17.22
N HIS A 110 7.19 14.14 -16.21
CA HIS A 110 7.70 13.69 -14.90
C HIS A 110 6.85 12.55 -14.33
N TYR A 111 5.52 12.67 -14.35
CA TYR A 111 4.63 11.60 -13.88
C TYR A 111 4.59 10.36 -14.79
N SER A 112 4.95 10.48 -16.07
CA SER A 112 5.13 9.31 -16.93
C SER A 112 6.41 8.55 -16.57
N GLU A 113 7.50 9.26 -16.28
CA GLU A 113 8.75 8.65 -15.84
C GLU A 113 8.61 8.03 -14.42
N ALA A 114 7.90 8.71 -13.51
CA ALA A 114 7.54 8.16 -12.21
C ALA A 114 6.77 6.84 -12.33
N LEU A 115 5.89 6.74 -13.33
CA LEU A 115 5.15 5.52 -13.63
C LEU A 115 6.08 4.39 -14.11
N GLU A 116 7.02 4.69 -15.01
CA GLU A 116 8.02 3.72 -15.47
C GLU A 116 8.89 3.19 -14.32
N ARG A 117 9.25 4.06 -13.37
CA ARG A 117 9.98 3.69 -12.15
C ARG A 117 9.17 2.76 -11.25
N LEU A 118 7.88 3.03 -11.05
CA LEU A 118 6.99 2.16 -10.27
C LEU A 118 6.77 0.80 -10.95
N ASP A 119 6.63 0.78 -12.28
CA ASP A 119 6.56 -0.46 -13.04
C ASP A 119 7.87 -1.28 -12.93
N ALA A 120 9.02 -0.61 -12.93
CA ALA A 120 10.31 -1.26 -12.69
C ALA A 120 10.40 -1.82 -11.27
N SER A 121 9.96 -1.08 -10.25
CA SER A 121 9.88 -1.53 -8.86
C SER A 121 9.07 -2.81 -8.71
N LYS A 122 7.91 -2.90 -9.40
CA LYS A 122 7.09 -4.10 -9.40
C LYS A 122 7.82 -5.31 -9.99
N ARG A 123 8.44 -5.16 -11.17
CA ARG A 123 9.24 -6.24 -11.80
C ARG A 123 10.42 -6.66 -10.93
N TYR A 124 11.07 -5.72 -10.25
CA TYR A 124 12.20 -6.02 -9.37
C TYR A 124 11.77 -6.74 -8.09
N LEU A 125 10.60 -6.42 -7.55
CA LEU A 125 10.02 -7.14 -6.42
C LEU A 125 9.74 -8.61 -6.78
N GLU A 126 9.21 -8.86 -7.98
CA GLU A 126 8.99 -10.21 -8.50
C GLU A 126 10.31 -10.99 -8.66
N GLN A 127 11.35 -10.30 -9.14
CA GLN A 127 12.71 -10.85 -9.30
C GLN A 127 13.51 -10.92 -7.99
N LYS A 128 12.93 -10.49 -6.86
CA LYS A 128 13.61 -10.41 -5.54
C LYS A 128 14.87 -9.52 -5.55
N LYS A 129 14.89 -8.49 -6.42
CA LYS A 129 15.95 -7.47 -6.53
C LYS A 129 15.60 -6.26 -5.66
N TYR A 130 15.61 -6.44 -4.34
CA TYR A 130 15.10 -5.46 -3.38
C TYR A 130 15.91 -4.16 -3.33
N GLU A 131 17.24 -4.24 -3.47
CA GLU A 131 18.16 -3.09 -3.32
C GLU A 131 17.85 -1.94 -4.30
N SER A 132 17.39 -2.25 -5.50
CA SER A 132 17.11 -1.23 -6.52
C SER A 132 15.71 -0.62 -6.43
N ILE A 133 14.82 -1.17 -5.60
CA ILE A 133 13.42 -0.69 -5.51
C ILE A 133 13.33 0.62 -4.72
N GLU A 134 14.18 0.78 -3.70
CA GLU A 134 14.25 2.00 -2.90
C GLU A 134 14.60 3.21 -3.77
N ASP A 135 15.66 3.10 -4.57
CA ASP A 135 16.10 4.18 -5.46
C ASP A 135 14.99 4.55 -6.46
N LEU A 136 14.34 3.54 -7.06
CA LEU A 136 13.24 3.78 -8.00
C LEU A 136 12.06 4.52 -7.36
N ALA A 137 11.71 4.18 -6.12
CA ALA A 137 10.65 4.88 -5.37
C ALA A 137 11.06 6.31 -5.00
N ALA A 138 12.32 6.52 -4.61
CA ALA A 138 12.86 7.84 -4.32
C ALA A 138 12.86 8.72 -5.58
N TYR A 139 13.30 8.20 -6.72
CA TYR A 139 13.25 8.94 -7.97
C TYR A 139 11.82 9.26 -8.42
N ALA A 140 10.85 8.37 -8.17
CA ALA A 140 9.45 8.68 -8.46
C ALA A 140 8.93 9.85 -7.60
N ILE A 141 9.38 9.99 -6.35
CA ILE A 141 9.10 11.15 -5.49
C ILE A 141 9.80 12.41 -6.01
N GLU A 142 11.02 12.28 -6.50
CA GLU A 142 11.77 13.38 -7.12
C GLU A 142 11.04 13.92 -8.35
N ASP A 143 10.58 13.05 -9.25
CA ASP A 143 9.77 13.46 -10.42
C ASP A 143 8.52 14.26 -10.02
N SER A 144 7.83 13.84 -8.94
CA SER A 144 6.70 14.58 -8.39
C SER A 144 7.12 15.97 -7.93
N SER A 145 8.26 16.06 -7.24
CA SER A 145 8.81 17.32 -6.72
C SER A 145 9.22 18.26 -7.84
N GLU A 146 9.85 17.75 -8.90
CA GLU A 146 10.22 18.51 -10.11
C GLU A 146 8.99 19.08 -10.82
N CYS A 147 7.93 18.27 -10.95
CA CYS A 147 6.65 18.76 -11.46
C CYS A 147 6.11 19.94 -10.62
N ILE A 148 6.17 19.89 -9.30
CA ILE A 148 5.72 21.01 -8.47
C ILE A 148 6.63 22.24 -8.64
N ALA A 149 7.94 22.03 -8.79
CA ALA A 149 8.92 23.09 -9.00
C ALA A 149 8.73 23.82 -10.35
N ASP A 150 8.16 23.14 -11.35
CA ASP A 150 7.76 23.73 -12.62
C ASP A 150 6.63 24.76 -12.49
N PHE A 151 5.98 24.93 -11.33
CA PHE A 151 4.94 25.93 -11.12
C PHE A 151 5.43 27.12 -10.28
N PRO A 152 4.91 28.35 -10.51
CA PRO A 152 5.24 29.49 -9.67
C PRO A 152 4.71 29.25 -8.26
N LYS A 153 5.57 29.36 -7.23
CA LYS A 153 5.22 29.08 -5.82
C LYS A 153 3.90 29.71 -5.34
N VAL A 154 3.58 30.91 -5.82
CA VAL A 154 2.40 31.67 -5.39
C VAL A 154 1.11 31.21 -6.08
N ASN A 155 1.22 30.60 -7.27
CA ASN A 155 0.08 30.22 -8.11
C ASN A 155 0.11 28.74 -8.53
N THR A 156 0.79 27.87 -7.80
CA THR A 156 0.68 26.42 -8.02
C THR A 156 -0.75 25.98 -7.71
N PRO A 157 -1.42 25.23 -8.61
CA PRO A 157 -2.78 24.75 -8.35
C PRO A 157 -2.85 23.93 -7.05
N TYR A 158 -3.70 24.33 -6.11
CA TYR A 158 -3.86 23.62 -4.83
C TYR A 158 -4.19 22.13 -5.03
N THR A 159 -5.04 21.83 -6.01
CA THR A 159 -5.42 20.45 -6.35
C THR A 159 -4.23 19.62 -6.82
N LEU A 160 -3.29 20.22 -7.56
CA LEU A 160 -2.04 19.57 -7.98
C LEU A 160 -1.17 19.27 -6.74
N LEU A 161 -0.95 20.27 -5.88
CA LEU A 161 -0.18 20.11 -4.63
C LEU A 161 -0.74 18.99 -3.75
N LYS A 162 -2.07 18.93 -3.58
CA LYS A 162 -2.71 17.88 -2.78
C LYS A 162 -2.46 16.49 -3.39
N LYS A 163 -2.65 16.35 -4.70
CA LYS A 163 -2.46 15.06 -5.39
C LYS A 163 -0.99 14.60 -5.37
N ALA A 164 -0.05 15.52 -5.55
CA ALA A 164 1.39 15.25 -5.47
C ALA A 164 1.78 14.78 -4.06
N LYS A 165 1.35 15.51 -3.02
CA LYS A 165 1.58 15.10 -1.62
C LYS A 165 0.96 13.75 -1.29
N ASP A 166 -0.23 13.45 -1.81
CA ASP A 166 -0.87 12.15 -1.62
C ASP A 166 -0.08 11.03 -2.31
N PHE A 167 0.47 11.29 -3.49
CA PHE A 167 1.34 10.37 -4.21
C PHE A 167 2.65 10.14 -3.45
N GLU A 168 3.38 11.19 -3.10
CA GLU A 168 4.64 11.13 -2.37
C GLU A 168 4.49 10.41 -1.03
N PHE A 169 3.41 10.72 -0.29
CA PHE A 169 3.09 10.05 0.96
C PHE A 169 2.96 8.53 0.79
N ILE A 170 2.24 8.07 -0.24
CA ILE A 170 2.05 6.63 -0.49
C ILE A 170 3.36 5.99 -0.96
N THR A 171 4.07 6.65 -1.88
CA THR A 171 5.35 6.15 -2.41
C THR A 171 6.42 6.04 -1.31
N SER A 172 6.36 6.89 -0.28
CA SER A 172 7.25 6.81 0.88
C SER A 172 7.17 5.49 1.65
N PHE A 173 6.06 4.75 1.53
CA PHE A 173 5.88 3.44 2.17
C PHE A 173 6.48 2.27 1.38
N VAL A 174 6.93 2.51 0.14
CA VAL A 174 7.55 1.46 -0.69
C VAL A 174 8.82 0.94 -0.01
N LYS A 175 9.72 1.84 0.40
CA LYS A 175 10.97 1.47 1.09
C LYS A 175 10.74 0.57 2.31
N PRO A 176 9.97 0.98 3.34
CA PRO A 176 9.83 0.16 4.54
C PRO A 176 9.13 -1.18 4.29
N ALA A 177 8.19 -1.24 3.34
CA ALA A 177 7.56 -2.49 2.95
C ALA A 177 8.57 -3.44 2.27
N VAL A 178 9.42 -2.91 1.39
CA VAL A 178 10.48 -3.65 0.68
C VAL A 178 11.55 -4.15 1.66
N ASP A 179 12.00 -3.31 2.60
CA ASP A 179 13.00 -3.68 3.61
C ASP A 179 12.52 -4.84 4.49
N LEU A 180 11.27 -4.80 4.94
CA LEU A 180 10.67 -5.88 5.71
C LEU A 180 10.45 -7.14 4.87
N SER A 181 10.14 -6.99 3.59
CA SER A 181 10.07 -8.13 2.65
C SER A 181 11.43 -8.81 2.49
N LEU A 182 12.50 -8.02 2.28
CA LEU A 182 13.87 -8.51 2.20
C LEU A 182 14.29 -9.24 3.48
N LYS A 183 14.03 -8.64 4.64
CA LYS A 183 14.35 -9.25 5.94
C LYS A 183 13.65 -10.61 6.11
N ALA A 184 12.36 -10.68 5.82
CA ALA A 184 11.61 -11.93 5.88
C ALA A 184 12.16 -12.98 4.90
N ALA A 185 12.53 -12.57 3.68
CA ALA A 185 13.14 -13.46 2.70
C ALA A 185 14.50 -14.02 3.15
N GLN A 186 15.31 -13.23 3.86
CA GLN A 186 16.59 -13.68 4.43
C GLN A 186 16.39 -14.66 5.59
N GLU A 187 15.40 -14.43 6.46
CA GLU A 187 15.10 -15.30 7.60
C GLU A 187 14.66 -16.70 7.17
N THR A 188 13.89 -16.81 6.07
CA THR A 188 13.52 -18.12 5.50
C THR A 188 14.70 -18.95 4.98
N LYS A 189 15.83 -18.32 4.64
CA LYS A 189 17.04 -19.02 4.14
C LYS A 189 17.95 -19.53 5.27
N LYS A 190 17.91 -18.91 6.46
CA LYS A 190 18.71 -19.32 7.62
C LYS A 190 18.56 -20.81 8.00
N PRO A 191 17.35 -21.41 8.10
CA PRO A 191 17.22 -22.81 8.49
C PRO A 191 17.87 -23.78 7.48
N PHE A 192 17.92 -23.42 6.19
CA PHE A 192 18.56 -24.25 5.17
C PHE A 192 20.09 -24.23 5.28
N TYR A 193 20.67 -23.07 5.64
CA TYR A 193 22.12 -22.94 5.84
C TYR A 193 22.60 -23.73 7.06
N TYR A 194 21.89 -23.65 8.19
CA TYR A 194 22.22 -24.44 9.38
C TYR A 194 22.04 -25.95 9.16
N SER A 195 21.01 -26.36 8.39
CA SER A 195 20.83 -27.76 8.01
C SER A 195 21.98 -28.26 7.12
N LEU A 196 22.37 -27.51 6.09
CA LEU A 196 23.51 -27.85 5.23
C LEU A 196 24.83 -27.89 5.99
N GLN A 197 25.08 -26.95 6.90
CA GLN A 197 26.29 -26.99 7.76
C GLN A 197 26.30 -28.21 8.69
N SER A 198 25.15 -28.62 9.23
CA SER A 198 25.07 -29.84 10.06
C SER A 198 25.26 -31.14 9.26
N ILE A 199 24.91 -31.13 7.97
CA ILE A 199 25.10 -32.27 7.07
C ILE A 199 26.56 -32.32 6.61
N LEU A 200 27.12 -31.20 6.17
CA LEU A 200 28.52 -31.11 5.69
C LEU A 200 29.54 -31.22 6.82
N GLY A 201 29.22 -30.75 8.03
CA GLY A 201 30.07 -30.92 9.22
C GLY A 201 30.18 -32.36 9.72
N LYS A 202 29.31 -33.27 9.26
CA LYS A 202 29.40 -34.73 9.53
C LYS A 202 30.33 -35.47 8.55
N TRP A 203 30.82 -34.79 7.51
CA TRP A 203 31.76 -35.36 6.51
C TRP A 203 33.17 -34.78 6.62
N VAL A 204 33.57 -34.30 7.80
CA VAL A 204 34.99 -34.02 8.06
C VAL A 204 35.69 -35.37 8.20
N PHE A 205 36.39 -35.73 7.12
CA PHE A 205 37.26 -36.88 6.96
C PHE A 205 38.09 -37.15 8.22
N HIS A 206 37.90 -38.33 8.81
CA HIS A 206 38.95 -38.95 9.62
C HIS A 206 40.02 -39.48 8.66
N PRO A 207 41.28 -39.05 8.77
CA PRO A 207 42.40 -39.67 8.05
C PRO A 207 42.66 -41.09 8.55
#